data_AF-A0A3N7GJQ5-F1
#
_entry.id   AF-A0A3N7GJQ5-F1
#
_cell.length_a   1.000
_cell.length_b   1.000
_cell.length_c   1.000
_cell.angle_alpha   90.00
_cell.angle_beta   90.00
_cell.angle_gamma   90.00
#
_symmetry.space_group_name_H-M   'P 1'
#
loop_
_entity.id
_entity.type
_entity.pdbx_description
1 polymer ?
#
loop_
_entity_poly.entity_id
_entity_poly.type
_entity_poly.pdbx_seq_one_letter_code
_entity_poly.pdbx_strand_id
1 'polypeptide(L)'
;MKLHKIAIIALASVLLFSCSTQQSATPPIGQTQSAGQDFHYSIDRFADVEVLKYRVPGWEDLTLKEKEYVYYLSEAGYAGRDIIWDQNYKHNLKIRRALENIYQNYNGDRSSQDWKNFETYLKRVWFSNGIHHHYSNDKIRPVFSTAYFDSLLKATNTKLDPQVADILFNNVDSKKVNLDLAKGLLEGSAVNFYCNGITADEAEKFYANMKSPDPQRPLSTGLNSKLVKENGKLTEKVWKSGGMYGPAIDKIIYWLEKARTVTENQKQADALALLVKYYRTGDLKVWDDYNIAWTEATEGNIDYNNGFIEVYNDPLGHKGSYESVVQIKDFDMSRKMEVLSKEAQWFEDNSPLMPAHKKKNVVGVSYKTVIVASESG
;
A
#
# COMPACT_ATOMS: atom_id res chain seq x y z
N MET A 1 5.13 -67.36 29.82
CA MET A 1 6.52 -67.54 30.31
C MET A 1 7.32 -66.35 29.82
N LYS A 2 7.99 -65.55 30.68
CA LYS A 2 9.28 -65.83 31.35
C LYS A 2 10.40 -66.00 30.29
N LEU A 3 11.54 -65.29 30.31
CA LEU A 3 12.18 -64.36 31.27
C LEU A 3 13.13 -63.43 30.46
N HIS A 4 13.09 -62.10 30.64
CA HIS A 4 14.05 -61.29 31.42
C HIS A 4 15.48 -61.18 30.86
N LYS A 5 15.93 -59.94 30.53
CA LYS A 5 16.96 -59.14 31.26
C LYS A 5 18.41 -59.60 30.94
N ILE A 6 19.49 -58.82 31.03
CA ILE A 6 19.81 -57.47 31.55
C ILE A 6 21.03 -56.98 30.69
N ALA A 7 21.22 -55.69 30.37
CA ALA A 7 22.13 -54.74 31.06
C ALA A 7 23.58 -55.30 31.33
N ILE A 8 24.70 -54.56 31.37
CA ILE A 8 24.99 -53.11 31.47
C ILE A 8 26.54 -52.92 31.35
N ILE A 9 27.07 -51.68 31.25
CA ILE A 9 28.52 -51.29 31.41
C ILE A 9 29.51 -51.80 30.30
N ALA A 10 30.32 -51.02 29.56
CA ALA A 10 31.11 -49.78 29.74
C ALA A 10 32.60 -49.99 30.08
N LEU A 11 33.50 -49.50 29.20
CA LEU A 11 34.92 -49.12 29.38
C LEU A 11 35.36 -48.48 28.04
N ALA A 12 35.64 -47.17 27.89
CA ALA A 12 36.65 -46.29 28.49
C ALA A 12 38.06 -46.39 27.87
N SER A 13 38.52 -45.25 27.29
CA SER A 13 39.93 -44.86 26.99
C SER A 13 40.76 -45.76 26.04
N VAL A 14 41.52 -45.21 25.07
CA VAL A 14 42.77 -44.46 25.26
C VAL A 14 43.05 -43.49 24.09
N LEU A 15 43.79 -42.42 24.37
CA LEU A 15 44.23 -41.38 23.42
C LEU A 15 45.34 -41.86 22.48
N LEU A 16 45.42 -41.25 21.28
CA LEU A 16 46.72 -40.86 20.70
C LEU A 16 46.65 -39.42 20.16
N PHE A 17 47.36 -38.53 20.83
CA PHE A 17 47.78 -37.23 20.31
C PHE A 17 48.92 -37.42 19.31
N SER A 18 49.04 -36.51 18.33
CA SER A 18 50.31 -36.24 17.66
C SER A 18 50.52 -34.74 17.50
N CYS A 19 51.72 -34.28 17.85
CA CYS A 19 52.25 -32.92 17.67
C CYS A 19 52.50 -32.63 16.16
N SER A 20 52.82 -31.44 15.62
CA SER A 20 53.09 -30.06 16.07
C SER A 20 53.05 -29.15 14.79
N THR A 21 53.19 -27.81 14.76
CA THR A 21 53.79 -26.83 15.70
C THR A 21 53.08 -25.45 15.59
N GLN A 22 53.69 -24.39 16.11
CA GLN A 22 53.21 -23.01 16.22
C GLN A 22 53.40 -22.14 14.95
N GLN A 23 52.52 -21.14 14.77
CA GLN A 23 52.98 -19.76 14.58
C GLN A 23 51.95 -18.71 15.08
N SER A 24 52.45 -17.79 15.92
CA SER A 24 51.96 -16.44 16.26
C SER A 24 50.46 -16.10 16.21
N ALA A 25 49.84 -15.97 17.39
CA ALA A 25 48.53 -15.32 17.55
C ALA A 25 48.66 -13.85 17.98
N THR A 26 48.39 -12.93 17.07
CA THR A 26 48.06 -11.53 17.37
C THR A 26 46.71 -11.48 18.10
N PRO A 27 46.49 -10.64 19.14
CA PRO A 27 45.18 -10.54 19.77
C PRO A 27 44.14 -10.10 18.73
N PRO A 28 42.96 -10.76 18.65
CA PRO A 28 41.93 -10.37 17.70
C PRO A 28 41.45 -8.95 18.02
N ILE A 29 41.51 -8.09 16.99
CA ILE A 29 40.98 -6.74 17.00
C ILE A 29 39.50 -6.80 17.44
N GLY A 30 39.11 -5.81 18.25
CA GLY A 30 37.86 -5.84 19.02
C GLY A 30 36.65 -6.29 18.20
N GLN A 31 35.94 -7.28 18.72
CA GLN A 31 34.60 -7.63 18.25
C GLN A 31 33.73 -6.37 18.33
N THR A 32 33.40 -5.80 17.19
CA THR A 32 32.29 -4.84 17.08
C THR A 32 31.06 -5.53 17.65
N GLN A 33 30.48 -4.96 18.71
CA GLN A 33 29.40 -5.61 19.44
C GLN A 33 28.26 -5.99 18.50
N SER A 34 27.96 -7.29 18.44
CA SER A 34 26.84 -7.83 17.68
C SER A 34 25.52 -7.37 18.31
N ALA A 35 25.04 -6.20 17.90
CA ALA A 35 23.70 -5.73 18.19
C ALA A 35 22.67 -6.59 17.43
N GLY A 36 22.30 -7.72 18.04
CA GLY A 36 21.45 -8.74 17.45
C GLY A 36 20.47 -9.33 18.46
N GLN A 37 19.67 -8.48 19.11
CA GLN A 37 18.43 -8.95 19.75
C GLN A 37 17.52 -9.59 18.69
N ASP A 38 16.75 -10.60 19.09
CA ASP A 38 15.78 -11.27 18.22
C ASP A 38 14.81 -10.25 17.59
N PHE A 39 14.93 -10.04 16.28
CA PHE A 39 14.00 -9.18 15.55
C PHE A 39 12.74 -9.97 15.21
N HIS A 40 11.79 -9.95 16.13
CA HIS A 40 10.46 -10.52 15.91
C HIS A 40 9.72 -9.68 14.85
N TYR A 41 9.48 -10.27 13.67
CA TYR A 41 8.77 -9.63 12.56
C TYR A 41 7.27 -9.46 12.83
N SER A 42 6.65 -10.39 13.57
CA SER A 42 5.23 -10.34 13.92
C SER A 42 4.97 -9.33 15.05
N ILE A 43 3.94 -8.51 14.88
CA ILE A 43 3.48 -7.47 15.83
C ILE A 43 2.17 -7.85 16.50
N ASP A 44 1.19 -8.30 15.71
CA ASP A 44 -0.15 -8.65 16.18
C ASP A 44 -0.78 -9.67 15.23
N ARG A 45 -1.73 -10.48 15.71
CA ARG A 45 -2.51 -11.42 14.89
C ARG A 45 -3.95 -11.44 15.39
N PHE A 46 -4.88 -11.10 14.50
CA PHE A 46 -6.31 -10.99 14.81
C PHE A 46 -7.16 -11.44 13.62
N ALA A 47 -8.22 -12.20 13.89
CA ALA A 47 -9.06 -12.82 12.86
C ALA A 47 -8.22 -13.57 11.79
N ASP A 48 -8.26 -13.09 10.56
CA ASP A 48 -7.58 -13.58 9.35
C ASP A 48 -6.30 -12.80 8.99
N VAL A 49 -5.85 -11.90 9.86
CA VAL A 49 -4.74 -10.96 9.62
C VAL A 49 -3.58 -11.19 10.58
N GLU A 50 -2.36 -11.11 10.05
CA GLU A 50 -1.13 -10.93 10.82
C GLU A 50 -0.45 -9.63 10.40
N VAL A 51 -0.14 -8.79 11.38
CA VAL A 51 0.57 -7.52 11.17
C VAL A 51 2.06 -7.78 11.36
N LEU A 52 2.84 -7.51 10.31
CA LEU A 52 4.29 -7.62 10.31
C LEU A 52 4.94 -6.23 10.33
N LYS A 53 6.19 -6.16 10.80
CA LYS A 53 7.11 -5.03 10.54
C LYS A 53 8.29 -5.50 9.69
N TYR A 54 8.76 -4.63 8.80
CA TYR A 54 10.00 -4.82 8.06
C TYR A 54 11.15 -4.01 8.68
N ARG A 55 12.38 -4.29 8.21
CA ARG A 55 13.55 -3.44 8.43
C ARG A 55 13.76 -2.58 7.19
N VAL A 56 14.38 -1.42 7.35
CA VAL A 56 14.85 -0.57 6.25
C VAL A 56 16.39 -0.61 6.19
N PRO A 57 17.01 -1.71 5.71
CA PRO A 57 18.45 -1.73 5.45
C PRO A 57 18.83 -0.62 4.46
N GLY A 58 20.10 -0.21 4.44
CA GLY A 58 20.55 0.94 3.65
C GLY A 58 20.17 2.32 4.21
N TRP A 59 19.24 2.41 5.17
CA TRP A 59 18.85 3.69 5.78
C TRP A 59 20.03 4.45 6.37
N GLU A 60 20.94 3.77 7.08
CA GLU A 60 22.10 4.43 7.70
C GLU A 60 23.24 4.77 6.74
N ASP A 61 23.21 4.20 5.53
CA ASP A 61 24.16 4.52 4.47
C ASP A 61 23.77 5.81 3.71
N LEU A 62 22.54 6.30 3.90
CA LEU A 62 22.07 7.56 3.32
C LEU A 62 22.67 8.79 4.00
N THR A 63 23.03 9.79 3.19
CA THR A 63 23.36 11.14 3.66
C THR A 63 22.15 11.81 4.34
N LEU A 64 22.39 12.87 5.11
CA LEU A 64 21.32 13.63 5.74
C LEU A 64 20.32 14.19 4.72
N LYS A 65 20.79 14.66 3.56
CA LYS A 65 19.95 15.19 2.48
C LYS A 65 19.02 14.11 1.90
N GLU A 66 19.53 12.90 1.71
CA GLU A 66 18.75 11.75 1.27
C GLU A 66 17.71 11.33 2.34
N LYS A 67 18.10 11.31 3.63
CA LYS A 67 17.17 11.04 4.74
C LYS A 67 16.05 12.09 4.83
N GLU A 68 16.35 13.37 4.63
CA GLU A 68 15.35 14.45 4.51
C GLU A 68 14.44 14.24 3.30
N TYR A 69 14.98 13.83 2.15
CA TYR A 69 14.20 13.58 0.95
C TYR A 69 13.22 12.41 1.13
N VAL A 70 13.66 11.27 1.68
CA VAL A 70 12.77 10.15 2.05
C VAL A 70 11.71 10.59 3.05
N TYR A 71 12.08 11.37 4.07
CA TYR A 71 11.14 11.87 5.08
C TYR A 71 10.03 12.72 4.45
N TYR A 72 10.38 13.71 3.62
CA TYR A 72 9.38 14.56 2.96
C TYR A 72 8.49 13.80 1.97
N LEU A 73 9.02 12.81 1.24
CA LEU A 73 8.21 11.94 0.40
C LEU A 73 7.25 11.07 1.23
N SER A 74 7.70 10.55 2.37
CA SER A 74 6.87 9.73 3.27
C SER A 74 5.71 10.54 3.86
N GLU A 75 5.99 11.76 4.32
CA GLU A 75 4.97 12.69 4.82
C GLU A 75 3.98 13.11 3.72
N ALA A 76 4.43 13.25 2.47
CA ALA A 76 3.54 13.44 1.33
C ALA A 76 2.61 12.23 1.13
N GLY A 77 3.14 11.00 1.22
CA GLY A 77 2.36 9.77 1.20
C GLY A 77 1.26 9.76 2.29
N TYR A 78 1.66 9.93 3.55
CA TYR A 78 0.77 9.89 4.72
C TYR A 78 -0.31 10.98 4.70
N ALA A 79 -0.02 12.16 4.14
CA ALA A 79 -1.01 13.24 4.00
C ALA A 79 -2.25 12.83 3.18
N GLY A 80 -2.10 11.87 2.25
CA GLY A 80 -3.19 11.34 1.45
C GLY A 80 -3.93 10.14 2.05
N ARG A 81 -3.54 9.62 3.23
CA ARG A 81 -4.15 8.40 3.81
C ARG A 81 -5.68 8.44 3.90
N ASP A 82 -6.29 9.58 4.26
CA ASP A 82 -7.76 9.67 4.35
C ASP A 82 -8.47 9.61 2.98
N ILE A 83 -7.75 9.73 1.86
CA ILE A 83 -8.29 9.66 0.49
C ILE A 83 -8.74 8.24 0.16
N ILE A 84 -7.88 7.23 0.31
CA ILE A 84 -8.25 5.84 -0.01
C ILE A 84 -9.42 5.34 0.87
N TRP A 85 -9.49 5.82 2.12
CA TRP A 85 -10.62 5.50 3.01
C TRP A 85 -11.94 5.97 2.41
N ASP A 86 -12.00 7.22 1.92
CA ASP A 86 -13.21 7.73 1.27
C ASP A 86 -13.45 7.08 -0.11
N GLN A 87 -12.40 6.82 -0.90
CA GLN A 87 -12.51 6.10 -2.20
C GLN A 87 -13.08 4.69 -2.00
N ASN A 88 -12.61 3.94 -1.00
CA ASN A 88 -13.09 2.59 -0.70
C ASN A 88 -14.59 2.57 -0.35
N TYR A 89 -15.09 3.56 0.41
CA TYR A 89 -16.52 3.68 0.73
C TYR A 89 -16.89 5.03 1.38
N LYS A 90 -17.97 5.67 0.91
CA LYS A 90 -18.51 6.98 1.35
C LYS A 90 -18.75 7.20 2.85
N HIS A 91 -18.76 6.15 3.66
CA HIS A 91 -18.98 6.25 5.11
C HIS A 91 -17.78 5.82 5.95
N ASN A 92 -16.72 5.28 5.33
CA ASN A 92 -15.52 4.80 6.02
C ASN A 92 -14.93 5.84 6.97
N LEU A 93 -14.74 7.09 6.54
CA LEU A 93 -14.19 8.15 7.42
C LEU A 93 -15.11 8.50 8.60
N LYS A 94 -16.45 8.39 8.45
CA LYS A 94 -17.39 8.61 9.56
C LYS A 94 -17.34 7.43 10.54
N ILE A 95 -17.37 6.21 10.01
CA ILE A 95 -17.33 4.96 10.78
C ILE A 95 -16.00 4.86 11.55
N ARG A 96 -14.86 5.06 10.87
CA ARG A 96 -13.53 5.02 11.48
C ARG A 96 -13.44 5.96 12.69
N ARG A 97 -13.82 7.23 12.52
CA ARG A 97 -13.78 8.24 13.58
C ARG A 97 -14.70 7.87 14.76
N ALA A 98 -15.86 7.27 14.50
CA ALA A 98 -16.75 6.78 15.56
C ALA A 98 -16.14 5.60 16.33
N LEU A 99 -15.59 4.60 15.64
CA LEU A 99 -14.92 3.45 16.27
C LEU A 99 -13.66 3.87 17.04
N GLU A 100 -12.86 4.78 16.48
CA GLU A 100 -11.67 5.38 17.12
C GLU A 100 -12.06 6.13 18.41
N ASN A 101 -13.12 6.94 18.37
CA ASN A 101 -13.60 7.67 19.55
C ASN A 101 -14.13 6.72 20.63
N ILE A 102 -14.83 5.64 20.27
CA ILE A 102 -15.23 4.59 21.21
C ILE A 102 -13.98 3.95 21.85
N TYR A 103 -13.01 3.52 21.03
CA TYR A 103 -11.82 2.82 21.49
C TYR A 103 -10.96 3.65 22.46
N GLN A 104 -10.85 4.95 22.19
CA GLN A 104 -10.09 5.87 23.03
C GLN A 104 -10.83 6.21 24.34
N ASN A 105 -12.15 6.38 24.33
CA ASN A 105 -12.91 6.96 25.45
C ASN A 105 -13.76 5.97 26.27
N TYR A 106 -13.86 4.70 25.87
CA TYR A 106 -14.65 3.72 26.62
C TYR A 106 -13.96 3.31 27.93
N ASN A 107 -14.59 3.64 29.06
CA ASN A 107 -14.10 3.37 30.41
C ASN A 107 -14.81 2.18 31.10
N GLY A 108 -15.56 1.37 30.35
CA GLY A 108 -16.20 0.15 30.86
C GLY A 108 -15.29 -1.08 30.78
N ASP A 109 -15.87 -2.27 30.90
CA ASP A 109 -15.10 -3.53 30.92
C ASP A 109 -14.52 -3.92 29.55
N ARG A 110 -13.21 -3.70 29.41
CA ARG A 110 -12.42 -4.09 28.23
C ARG A 110 -11.96 -5.55 28.25
N SER A 111 -12.25 -6.33 29.31
CA SER A 111 -11.95 -7.77 29.38
C SER A 111 -13.06 -8.64 28.80
N SER A 112 -14.28 -8.09 28.67
CA SER A 112 -15.45 -8.73 28.08
C SER A 112 -15.22 -9.26 26.65
N GLN A 113 -15.96 -10.30 26.27
CA GLN A 113 -15.85 -10.88 24.92
C GLN A 113 -16.38 -9.93 23.85
N ASP A 114 -17.47 -9.20 24.12
CA ASP A 114 -18.00 -8.20 23.19
C ASP A 114 -16.99 -7.06 22.94
N TRP A 115 -16.23 -6.62 23.95
CA TRP A 115 -15.16 -5.65 23.74
C TRP A 115 -14.03 -6.20 22.87
N LYS A 116 -13.58 -7.44 23.11
CA LYS A 116 -12.57 -8.10 22.28
C LYS A 116 -13.03 -8.26 20.83
N ASN A 117 -14.32 -8.53 20.61
CA ASN A 117 -14.92 -8.61 19.29
C ASN A 117 -15.01 -7.22 18.63
N PHE A 118 -15.30 -6.16 19.40
CA PHE A 118 -15.25 -4.76 18.95
C PHE A 118 -13.84 -4.33 18.55
N GLU A 119 -12.84 -4.60 19.39
CA GLU A 119 -11.43 -4.29 19.11
C GLU A 119 -10.94 -5.03 17.87
N THR A 120 -11.27 -6.33 17.74
CA THR A 120 -10.95 -7.13 16.54
C THR A 120 -11.59 -6.53 15.29
N TYR A 121 -12.85 -6.07 15.37
CA TYR A 121 -13.53 -5.41 14.26
C TYR A 121 -12.83 -4.10 13.85
N LEU A 122 -12.50 -3.23 14.81
CA LEU A 122 -11.76 -1.99 14.55
C LEU A 122 -10.39 -2.27 13.92
N LYS A 123 -9.64 -3.26 14.42
CA LYS A 123 -8.36 -3.67 13.83
C LYS A 123 -8.50 -4.11 12.36
N ARG A 124 -9.53 -4.90 12.02
CA ARG A 124 -9.80 -5.29 10.61
C ARG A 124 -10.23 -4.09 9.74
N VAL A 125 -10.96 -3.13 10.30
CA VAL A 125 -11.33 -1.87 9.62
C VAL A 125 -10.09 -1.01 9.33
N TRP A 126 -9.18 -0.86 10.30
CA TRP A 126 -7.89 -0.19 10.08
C TRP A 126 -7.05 -0.89 9.02
N PHE A 127 -6.89 -2.21 9.10
CA PHE A 127 -6.08 -2.98 8.16
C PHE A 127 -6.62 -2.94 6.72
N SER A 128 -7.95 -2.87 6.55
CA SER A 128 -8.57 -2.93 5.22
C SER A 128 -8.88 -1.56 4.60
N ASN A 129 -8.41 -0.46 5.23
CA ASN A 129 -8.75 0.92 4.86
C ASN A 129 -10.29 1.14 4.69
N GLY A 130 -11.11 0.46 5.51
CA GLY A 130 -12.57 0.48 5.40
C GLY A 130 -13.31 -0.73 5.99
N ILE A 131 -14.64 -0.76 5.84
CA ILE A 131 -15.51 -1.83 6.40
C ILE A 131 -15.60 -3.11 5.55
N HIS A 132 -14.79 -3.22 4.50
CA HIS A 132 -14.78 -4.37 3.57
C HIS A 132 -13.44 -5.07 3.62
N HIS A 133 -13.44 -6.39 3.50
CA HIS A 133 -12.22 -7.19 3.57
C HIS A 133 -11.29 -6.86 2.40
N HIS A 134 -10.06 -6.44 2.69
CA HIS A 134 -9.06 -6.00 1.71
C HIS A 134 -8.92 -6.94 0.48
N TYR A 135 -8.90 -8.25 0.71
CA TYR A 135 -8.81 -9.27 -0.37
C TYR A 135 -10.16 -9.66 -1.01
N SER A 136 -11.10 -10.27 -0.27
CA SER A 136 -12.35 -10.80 -0.85
C SER A 136 -13.37 -9.74 -1.28
N ASN A 137 -13.15 -8.48 -0.87
CA ASN A 137 -14.05 -7.34 -1.01
C ASN A 137 -15.38 -7.45 -0.24
N ASP A 138 -15.65 -8.51 0.51
CA ASP A 138 -16.91 -8.67 1.24
C ASP A 138 -16.96 -7.78 2.49
N LYS A 139 -18.14 -7.29 2.85
CA LYS A 139 -18.32 -6.45 4.04
C LYS A 139 -18.02 -7.23 5.32
N ILE A 140 -17.09 -6.71 6.11
CA ILE A 140 -16.69 -7.25 7.41
C ILE A 140 -17.90 -7.15 8.34
N ARG A 141 -18.31 -8.28 8.93
CA ARG A 141 -19.40 -8.34 9.91
C ARG A 141 -18.88 -8.19 11.33
N PRO A 142 -19.48 -7.31 12.15
CA PRO A 142 -19.31 -7.32 13.60
C PRO A 142 -19.66 -8.68 14.20
N VAL A 143 -18.90 -9.11 15.21
CA VAL A 143 -19.20 -10.32 16.03
C VAL A 143 -19.69 -9.89 17.43
N PHE A 144 -20.37 -8.75 17.49
CA PHE A 144 -21.03 -8.20 18.67
C PHE A 144 -22.40 -7.68 18.23
N SER A 145 -23.34 -7.53 19.17
CA SER A 145 -24.71 -7.11 18.83
C SER A 145 -24.82 -5.60 18.53
N THR A 146 -25.82 -5.21 17.74
CA THR A 146 -26.19 -3.80 17.54
C THR A 146 -26.48 -3.11 18.88
N ALA A 147 -27.21 -3.76 19.78
CA ALA A 147 -27.49 -3.23 21.12
C ALA A 147 -26.22 -2.98 21.96
N TYR A 148 -25.19 -3.82 21.81
CA TYR A 148 -23.87 -3.57 22.43
C TYR A 148 -23.19 -2.34 21.80
N PHE A 149 -23.21 -2.23 20.47
CA PHE A 149 -22.66 -1.07 19.76
C PHE A 149 -23.35 0.25 20.15
N ASP A 150 -24.68 0.26 20.27
CA ASP A 150 -25.46 1.39 20.75
C ASP A 150 -25.08 1.77 22.19
N SER A 151 -24.80 0.77 23.03
CA SER A 151 -24.30 1.00 24.40
C SER A 151 -22.92 1.66 24.40
N LEU A 152 -22.02 1.28 23.48
CA LEU A 152 -20.70 1.90 23.31
C LEU A 152 -20.81 3.34 22.79
N LEU A 153 -21.65 3.58 21.78
CA LEU A 153 -21.93 4.91 21.24
C LEU A 153 -22.43 5.83 22.37
N LYS A 154 -23.42 5.38 23.15
CA LYS A 154 -23.99 6.12 24.27
C LYS A 154 -22.96 6.36 25.40
N ALA A 155 -22.22 5.34 25.81
CA ALA A 155 -21.24 5.43 26.90
C ALA A 155 -20.07 6.38 26.61
N THR A 156 -19.77 6.62 25.34
CA THR A 156 -18.66 7.48 24.88
C THR A 156 -19.11 8.79 24.26
N ASN A 157 -20.41 9.09 24.28
CA ASN A 157 -21.04 10.24 23.60
C ASN A 157 -20.65 10.34 22.11
N THR A 158 -20.38 9.19 21.48
CA THR A 158 -19.96 9.11 20.08
C THR A 158 -21.17 9.34 19.17
N LYS A 159 -21.05 10.30 18.25
CA LYS A 159 -22.09 10.57 17.26
C LYS A 159 -21.80 9.86 15.94
N LEU A 160 -22.66 8.91 15.61
CA LEU A 160 -22.76 8.29 14.29
C LEU A 160 -24.22 8.41 13.81
N ASP A 161 -24.41 8.58 12.51
CA ASP A 161 -25.75 8.59 11.92
C ASP A 161 -26.37 7.17 12.07
N PRO A 162 -27.60 7.02 12.60
CA PRO A 162 -28.22 5.70 12.79
C PRO A 162 -28.26 4.85 11.53
N GLN A 163 -28.53 5.45 10.36
CA GLN A 163 -28.56 4.71 9.09
C GLN A 163 -27.17 4.18 8.72
N VAL A 164 -26.11 4.91 9.08
CA VAL A 164 -24.72 4.47 8.88
C VAL A 164 -24.30 3.41 9.90
N ALA A 165 -24.81 3.48 11.14
CA ALA A 165 -24.61 2.45 12.15
C ALA A 165 -25.28 1.13 11.74
N ASP A 166 -26.53 1.18 11.24
CA ASP A 166 -27.28 0.00 10.76
C ASP A 166 -26.55 -0.73 9.62
N ILE A 167 -25.85 0.00 8.75
CA ILE A 167 -25.07 -0.59 7.64
C ILE A 167 -23.98 -1.54 8.16
N LEU A 168 -23.44 -1.36 9.37
CA LEU A 168 -22.45 -2.31 9.90
C LEU A 168 -23.04 -3.72 10.11
N PHE A 169 -24.35 -3.80 10.37
CA PHE A 169 -25.05 -5.05 10.74
C PHE A 169 -25.97 -5.61 9.65
N ASN A 170 -26.54 -4.76 8.78
CA ASN A 170 -27.50 -5.16 7.73
C ASN A 170 -26.83 -5.63 6.41
N ASN A 171 -27.59 -5.86 5.33
CA ASN A 171 -27.07 -6.35 4.03
C ASN A 171 -26.76 -5.27 2.97
N VAL A 172 -26.93 -3.98 3.29
CA VAL A 172 -26.60 -2.86 2.38
C VAL A 172 -25.09 -2.83 2.12
N ASP A 173 -24.66 -2.46 0.91
CA ASP A 173 -23.24 -2.27 0.56
C ASP A 173 -22.36 -3.49 0.92
N SER A 174 -22.87 -4.70 0.67
CA SER A 174 -22.24 -5.97 1.11
C SER A 174 -20.90 -6.31 0.44
N LYS A 175 -20.50 -5.61 -0.63
CA LYS A 175 -19.23 -5.84 -1.33
C LYS A 175 -18.62 -4.51 -1.80
N LYS A 176 -17.30 -4.32 -1.64
CA LYS A 176 -16.58 -3.11 -2.07
C LYS A 176 -16.55 -3.01 -3.59
N VAL A 177 -16.05 -4.07 -4.22
CA VAL A 177 -15.96 -4.26 -5.67
C VAL A 177 -16.73 -5.53 -6.03
N ASN A 178 -17.74 -5.40 -6.87
CA ASN A 178 -18.57 -6.48 -7.36
C ASN A 178 -18.24 -6.85 -8.80
N LEU A 179 -17.96 -8.13 -9.02
CA LEU A 179 -17.74 -8.72 -10.35
C LEU A 179 -18.88 -9.67 -10.77
N ASP A 180 -19.93 -9.78 -9.96
CA ASP A 180 -21.13 -10.55 -10.28
C ASP A 180 -22.05 -9.70 -11.20
N LEU A 181 -22.03 -10.00 -12.49
CA LEU A 181 -22.82 -9.32 -13.51
C LEU A 181 -24.33 -9.33 -13.21
N ALA A 182 -24.85 -10.35 -12.51
CA ALA A 182 -26.27 -10.43 -12.16
C ALA A 182 -26.70 -9.38 -11.11
N LYS A 183 -25.73 -8.75 -10.42
CA LYS A 183 -25.94 -7.66 -9.46
C LYS A 183 -25.57 -6.28 -10.00
N GLY A 184 -25.05 -6.19 -11.23
CA GLY A 184 -24.46 -4.98 -11.79
C GLY A 184 -23.07 -4.67 -11.25
N LEU A 185 -22.15 -4.25 -12.11
CA LEU A 185 -20.76 -3.96 -11.74
C LEU A 185 -20.66 -2.71 -10.84
N LEU A 186 -21.36 -1.63 -11.19
CA LEU A 186 -21.44 -0.43 -10.34
C LEU A 186 -22.48 -0.60 -9.23
N GLU A 187 -23.65 -1.12 -9.57
CA GLU A 187 -24.83 -1.19 -8.70
C GLU A 187 -24.63 -2.14 -7.51
N GLY A 188 -23.83 -3.20 -7.69
CA GLY A 188 -23.42 -4.12 -6.64
C GLY A 188 -22.18 -3.70 -5.84
N SER A 189 -21.52 -2.60 -6.22
CA SER A 189 -20.25 -2.14 -5.63
C SER A 189 -20.46 -0.98 -4.65
N ALA A 190 -19.86 -1.06 -3.47
CA ALA A 190 -19.86 0.02 -2.48
C ALA A 190 -18.78 1.10 -2.74
N VAL A 191 -17.85 0.87 -3.67
CA VAL A 191 -16.75 1.80 -3.96
C VAL A 191 -17.26 3.20 -4.34
N ASN A 192 -16.59 4.23 -3.84
CA ASN A 192 -17.09 5.60 -3.83
C ASN A 192 -16.71 6.43 -5.08
N PHE A 193 -16.28 5.75 -6.14
CA PHE A 193 -15.83 6.32 -7.41
C PHE A 193 -16.96 6.88 -8.29
N TYR A 194 -18.18 6.42 -8.05
CA TYR A 194 -19.40 6.84 -8.75
C TYR A 194 -20.44 7.24 -7.71
N CYS A 195 -21.26 8.26 -7.97
CA CYS A 195 -22.39 8.53 -7.07
C CYS A 195 -23.50 7.49 -7.26
N ASN A 196 -24.24 7.20 -6.19
CA ASN A 196 -25.44 6.37 -6.24
C ASN A 196 -26.37 6.80 -7.40
N GLY A 197 -26.87 5.83 -8.18
CA GLY A 197 -27.78 6.10 -9.31
C GLY A 197 -27.11 6.47 -10.63
N ILE A 198 -25.80 6.20 -10.77
CA ILE A 198 -25.12 6.08 -12.07
C ILE A 198 -25.05 4.59 -12.42
N THR A 199 -25.46 4.22 -13.64
CA THR A 199 -25.32 2.84 -14.13
C THR A 199 -24.01 2.62 -14.87
N ALA A 200 -23.58 1.35 -14.99
CA ALA A 200 -22.37 1.02 -15.76
C ALA A 200 -22.44 1.56 -17.21
N ASP A 201 -23.59 1.35 -17.86
CA ASP A 201 -23.92 1.87 -19.19
C ASP A 201 -23.78 3.40 -19.33
N GLU A 202 -24.16 4.15 -18.30
CA GLU A 202 -24.05 5.61 -18.26
C GLU A 202 -22.59 6.06 -18.13
N ALA A 203 -21.80 5.37 -17.30
CA ALA A 203 -20.38 5.65 -17.12
C ALA A 203 -19.56 5.31 -18.37
N GLU A 204 -19.76 4.13 -18.96
CA GLU A 204 -19.12 3.70 -20.21
C GLU A 204 -19.39 4.70 -21.35
N LYS A 205 -20.67 5.07 -21.55
CA LYS A 205 -21.04 6.08 -22.56
C LYS A 205 -20.44 7.45 -22.26
N PHE A 206 -20.18 7.79 -21.00
CA PHE A 206 -19.55 9.05 -20.64
C PHE A 206 -18.06 9.07 -21.02
N TYR A 207 -17.29 8.05 -20.68
CA TYR A 207 -15.86 7.98 -21.04
C TYR A 207 -15.63 7.69 -22.53
N ALA A 208 -16.45 6.87 -23.18
CA ALA A 208 -16.35 6.63 -24.62
C ALA A 208 -16.57 7.91 -25.48
N ASN A 209 -17.20 8.94 -24.92
CA ASN A 209 -17.34 10.26 -25.56
C ASN A 209 -16.17 11.22 -25.26
N MET A 210 -15.27 10.88 -24.33
CA MET A 210 -14.05 11.64 -24.08
C MET A 210 -13.01 11.31 -25.15
N LYS A 211 -12.54 12.32 -25.87
CA LYS A 211 -11.50 12.17 -26.89
C LYS A 211 -10.17 12.65 -26.34
N SER A 212 -9.18 11.75 -26.33
CA SER A 212 -7.79 12.13 -26.08
C SER A 212 -7.30 13.09 -27.17
N PRO A 213 -6.49 14.11 -26.85
CA PRO A 213 -5.93 15.04 -27.84
C PRO A 213 -5.06 14.36 -28.90
N ASP A 214 -4.37 13.28 -28.52
CA ASP A 214 -3.55 12.44 -29.40
C ASP A 214 -4.06 10.99 -29.35
N PRO A 215 -4.60 10.43 -30.45
CA PRO A 215 -5.02 9.03 -30.51
C PRO A 215 -3.88 8.00 -30.39
N GLN A 216 -2.62 8.39 -30.64
CA GLN A 216 -1.45 7.52 -30.44
C GLN A 216 -0.92 7.56 -29.00
N ARG A 217 -1.36 8.54 -28.21
CA ARG A 217 -1.00 8.75 -26.80
C ARG A 217 -2.27 9.08 -26.00
N PRO A 218 -3.19 8.10 -25.85
CA PRO A 218 -4.43 8.33 -25.16
C PRO A 218 -4.19 8.62 -23.68
N LEU A 219 -4.85 9.65 -23.16
CA LEU A 219 -4.82 9.96 -21.73
C LEU A 219 -5.63 8.92 -20.95
N SER A 220 -5.26 8.66 -19.70
CA SER A 220 -6.01 7.81 -18.76
C SER A 220 -7.32 8.47 -18.30
N THR A 221 -8.29 8.60 -19.22
CA THR A 221 -9.57 9.30 -18.98
C THR A 221 -10.31 8.71 -17.79
N GLY A 222 -10.62 9.57 -16.82
CA GLY A 222 -11.28 9.19 -15.59
C GLY A 222 -10.36 8.91 -14.40
N LEU A 223 -9.05 8.71 -14.57
CA LEU A 223 -8.14 8.21 -13.53
C LEU A 223 -8.25 8.92 -12.18
N ASN A 224 -8.41 10.25 -12.20
CA ASN A 224 -8.28 11.11 -11.02
C ASN A 224 -9.59 11.84 -10.64
N SER A 225 -10.74 11.20 -10.82
CA SER A 225 -12.02 11.86 -10.58
C SER A 225 -13.11 10.94 -10.04
N LYS A 226 -14.06 11.52 -9.31
CA LYS A 226 -15.35 10.88 -9.02
C LYS A 226 -16.38 11.26 -10.07
N LEU A 227 -17.09 10.29 -10.65
CA LEU A 227 -18.23 10.59 -11.52
C LEU A 227 -19.48 10.88 -10.68
N VAL A 228 -20.14 12.00 -10.94
CA VAL A 228 -21.37 12.41 -10.25
C VAL A 228 -22.45 12.87 -11.25
N LYS A 229 -23.72 12.82 -10.81
CA LYS A 229 -24.88 13.28 -11.60
C LYS A 229 -25.41 14.58 -10.98
N GLU A 230 -25.09 15.73 -11.59
CA GLU A 230 -25.54 17.06 -11.14
C GLU A 230 -26.56 17.63 -12.12
N ASN A 231 -27.74 18.02 -11.63
CA ASN A 231 -28.85 18.53 -12.45
C ASN A 231 -29.21 17.59 -13.64
N GLY A 232 -29.13 16.28 -13.41
CA GLY A 232 -29.37 15.24 -14.44
C GLY A 232 -28.21 15.01 -15.41
N LYS A 233 -27.12 15.77 -15.34
CA LYS A 233 -25.93 15.62 -16.21
C LYS A 233 -24.78 14.93 -15.48
N LEU A 234 -24.11 14.00 -16.15
CA LEU A 234 -22.87 13.41 -15.67
C LEU A 234 -21.71 14.43 -15.74
N THR A 235 -20.93 14.51 -14.67
CA THR A 235 -19.77 15.39 -14.56
C THR A 235 -18.74 14.81 -13.59
N GLU A 236 -17.47 15.16 -13.79
CA GLU A 236 -16.37 14.71 -12.96
C GLU A 236 -16.09 15.70 -11.82
N LYS A 237 -15.98 15.18 -10.59
CA LYS A 237 -15.32 15.88 -9.48
C LYS A 237 -13.87 15.43 -9.43
N VAL A 238 -13.03 16.18 -10.15
CA VAL A 238 -11.58 15.96 -10.23
C VAL A 238 -10.93 16.10 -8.85
N TRP A 239 -10.01 15.20 -8.54
CA TRP A 239 -9.23 15.15 -7.30
C TRP A 239 -7.99 16.03 -7.44
N LYS A 240 -8.05 17.23 -6.85
CA LYS A 240 -7.00 18.26 -6.96
C LYS A 240 -7.10 19.31 -5.87
N SER A 241 -6.07 20.14 -5.73
CA SER A 241 -6.12 21.40 -4.97
C SER A 241 -7.34 22.24 -5.34
N GLY A 242 -8.08 22.73 -4.33
CA GLY A 242 -9.36 23.43 -4.51
C GLY A 242 -10.51 22.58 -5.08
N GLY A 243 -10.30 21.29 -5.34
CA GLY A 243 -11.29 20.33 -5.83
C GLY A 243 -11.70 19.31 -4.76
N MET A 244 -12.16 18.14 -5.21
CA MET A 244 -12.41 17.02 -4.31
C MET A 244 -11.07 16.52 -3.72
N TYR A 245 -11.06 16.17 -2.43
CA TYR A 245 -9.86 15.91 -1.62
C TYR A 245 -8.85 17.07 -1.50
N GLY A 246 -9.17 18.27 -1.98
CA GLY A 246 -8.29 19.46 -1.98
C GLY A 246 -7.49 19.67 -0.68
N PRO A 247 -8.10 19.70 0.53
CA PRO A 247 -7.36 19.91 1.78
C PRO A 247 -6.27 18.87 2.09
N ALA A 248 -6.43 17.62 1.65
CA ALA A 248 -5.40 16.59 1.77
C ALA A 248 -4.33 16.76 0.67
N ILE A 249 -4.76 17.05 -0.56
CA ILE A 249 -3.88 17.31 -1.70
C ILE A 249 -2.99 18.55 -1.49
N ASP A 250 -3.48 19.58 -0.81
CA ASP A 250 -2.69 20.76 -0.44
C ASP A 250 -1.57 20.41 0.56
N LYS A 251 -1.78 19.39 1.40
CA LYS A 251 -0.75 18.84 2.30
C LYS A 251 0.24 17.93 1.57
N ILE A 252 -0.22 17.13 0.61
CA ILE A 252 0.64 16.38 -0.32
C ILE A 252 1.57 17.37 -1.05
N ILE A 253 1.01 18.41 -1.70
CA ILE A 253 1.75 19.47 -2.40
C ILE A 253 2.79 20.13 -1.48
N TYR A 254 2.42 20.51 -0.25
CA TYR A 254 3.35 21.12 0.70
C TYR A 254 4.60 20.26 0.94
N TRP A 255 4.41 18.95 1.14
CA TRP A 255 5.52 18.03 1.38
C TRP A 255 6.32 17.69 0.11
N LEU A 256 5.67 17.57 -1.05
CA LEU A 256 6.37 17.43 -2.33
C LEU A 256 7.23 18.67 -2.65
N GLU A 257 6.75 19.88 -2.37
CA GLU A 257 7.55 21.11 -2.55
C GLU A 257 8.74 21.17 -1.57
N LYS A 258 8.64 20.58 -0.38
CA LYS A 258 9.80 20.36 0.52
C LYS A 258 10.77 19.36 -0.07
N ALA A 259 10.28 18.21 -0.52
CA ALA A 259 11.06 17.16 -1.17
C ALA A 259 11.86 17.70 -2.38
N ARG A 260 11.26 18.58 -3.19
CA ARG A 260 11.92 19.28 -4.31
C ARG A 260 13.16 20.08 -3.94
N THR A 261 13.29 20.54 -2.70
CA THR A 261 14.48 21.29 -2.26
C THR A 261 15.67 20.40 -1.92
N VAL A 262 15.45 19.09 -1.77
CA VAL A 262 16.45 18.13 -1.28
C VAL A 262 16.66 16.92 -2.21
N THR A 263 16.16 16.95 -3.45
CA THR A 263 16.37 15.87 -4.43
C THR A 263 17.85 15.61 -4.70
N GLU A 264 18.17 14.39 -5.13
CA GLU A 264 19.54 13.98 -5.44
C GLU A 264 20.04 14.62 -6.74
N ASN A 265 19.14 14.84 -7.70
CA ASN A 265 19.43 15.39 -9.02
C ASN A 265 18.28 16.25 -9.58
N GLN A 266 18.54 16.92 -10.70
CA GLN A 266 17.58 17.81 -11.36
C GLN A 266 16.37 17.07 -11.95
N LYS A 267 16.57 15.88 -12.54
CA LYS A 267 15.47 15.09 -13.13
C LYS A 267 14.40 14.75 -12.09
N GLN A 268 14.81 14.34 -10.89
CA GLN A 268 13.90 14.14 -9.75
C GLN A 268 13.14 15.44 -9.38
N ALA A 269 13.81 16.61 -9.38
CA ALA A 269 13.18 17.90 -9.07
C ALA A 269 12.18 18.36 -10.12
N ASP A 270 12.42 18.04 -11.40
CA ASP A 270 11.56 18.32 -12.54
C ASP A 270 10.34 17.38 -12.56
N ALA A 271 10.53 16.08 -12.32
CA ALA A 271 9.44 15.13 -12.16
C ALA A 271 8.50 15.53 -11.00
N LEU A 272 9.05 15.87 -9.82
CA LEU A 272 8.25 16.39 -8.71
C LEU A 272 7.55 17.72 -9.04
N ALA A 273 8.13 18.57 -9.89
CA ALA A 273 7.48 19.80 -10.33
C ALA A 273 6.21 19.50 -11.15
N LEU A 274 6.29 18.48 -12.02
CA LEU A 274 5.16 17.99 -12.79
C LEU A 274 4.11 17.31 -11.90
N LEU A 275 4.52 16.51 -10.91
CA LEU A 275 3.60 15.90 -9.95
C LEU A 275 2.85 16.95 -9.12
N VAL A 276 3.55 17.97 -8.62
CA VAL A 276 2.93 19.12 -7.93
C VAL A 276 1.98 19.88 -8.87
N LYS A 277 2.36 20.10 -10.14
CA LYS A 277 1.49 20.73 -11.14
C LYS A 277 0.24 19.89 -11.38
N TYR A 278 0.36 18.57 -11.50
CA TYR A 278 -0.76 17.64 -11.62
C TYR A 278 -1.71 17.76 -10.42
N TYR A 279 -1.21 17.68 -9.19
CA TYR A 279 -2.06 17.84 -8.01
C TYR A 279 -2.74 19.21 -7.90
N ARG A 280 -2.12 20.28 -8.42
CA ARG A 280 -2.73 21.61 -8.50
C ARG A 280 -3.82 21.72 -9.59
N THR A 281 -3.64 21.08 -10.75
CA THR A 281 -4.51 21.27 -11.92
C THR A 281 -5.55 20.16 -12.13
N GLY A 282 -5.24 18.94 -11.70
CA GLY A 282 -5.94 17.70 -12.03
C GLY A 282 -5.80 17.27 -13.49
N ASP A 283 -4.81 17.79 -14.23
CA ASP A 283 -4.66 17.59 -15.66
C ASP A 283 -3.95 16.26 -15.98
N LEU A 284 -4.67 15.33 -16.63
CA LEU A 284 -4.15 14.02 -17.03
C LEU A 284 -3.00 14.09 -18.05
N LYS A 285 -2.90 15.16 -18.85
CA LYS A 285 -1.72 15.34 -19.72
C LYS A 285 -0.46 15.67 -18.91
N VAL A 286 -0.62 16.37 -17.77
CA VAL A 286 0.48 16.63 -16.83
C VAL A 286 0.83 15.38 -16.03
N TRP A 287 -0.13 14.49 -15.77
CA TRP A 287 0.14 13.16 -15.22
C TRP A 287 1.03 12.33 -16.17
N ASP A 288 0.71 12.29 -17.46
CA ASP A 288 1.54 11.59 -18.44
C ASP A 288 2.94 12.21 -18.55
N ASP A 289 3.03 13.55 -18.56
CA ASP A 289 4.33 14.25 -18.56
C ASP A 289 5.16 13.94 -17.31
N TYR A 290 4.53 13.86 -16.13
CA TYR A 290 5.16 13.42 -14.89
C TYR A 290 5.69 11.98 -15.01
N ASN A 291 4.88 11.05 -15.50
CA ASN A 291 5.29 9.64 -15.63
C ASN A 291 6.46 9.48 -16.61
N ILE A 292 6.46 10.19 -17.74
CA ILE A 292 7.60 10.22 -18.67
C ILE A 292 8.86 10.72 -17.94
N ALA A 293 8.79 11.89 -17.31
CA ALA A 293 9.93 12.47 -16.59
C ALA A 293 10.44 11.58 -15.43
N TRP A 294 9.53 10.88 -14.73
CA TRP A 294 9.86 9.93 -13.69
C TRP A 294 10.59 8.70 -14.25
N THR A 295 10.11 8.10 -15.35
CA THR A 295 10.81 6.97 -16.00
C THR A 295 12.19 7.34 -16.56
N GLU A 296 12.45 8.61 -16.86
CA GLU A 296 13.77 9.12 -17.28
C GLU A 296 14.70 9.48 -16.10
N ALA A 297 14.17 9.57 -14.88
CA ALA A 297 14.88 9.92 -13.64
C ALA A 297 15.55 8.72 -12.96
N THR A 298 16.21 7.85 -13.74
CA THR A 298 16.80 6.57 -13.31
C THR A 298 18.04 6.69 -12.40
N GLU A 299 18.50 7.90 -12.11
CA GLU A 299 19.68 8.19 -11.29
C GLU A 299 19.26 8.53 -9.86
N GLY A 300 20.06 8.10 -8.88
CA GLY A 300 19.80 8.30 -7.46
C GLY A 300 19.46 7.02 -6.70
N ASN A 301 19.61 7.10 -5.39
CA ASN A 301 19.34 6.06 -4.43
C ASN A 301 17.85 6.00 -4.06
N ILE A 302 17.14 7.13 -4.08
CA ILE A 302 15.75 7.23 -3.68
C ILE A 302 14.83 7.18 -4.90
N ASP A 303 13.68 6.53 -4.74
CA ASP A 303 12.60 6.49 -5.71
C ASP A 303 11.25 6.52 -4.97
N TYR A 304 10.17 6.81 -5.68
CA TYR A 304 8.84 6.87 -5.08
C TYR A 304 7.73 6.73 -6.15
N ASN A 305 6.57 6.27 -5.69
CA ASN A 305 5.31 6.61 -6.34
C ASN A 305 4.44 7.43 -5.36
N ASN A 306 3.58 8.31 -5.89
CA ASN A 306 2.60 9.08 -5.12
C ASN A 306 1.53 9.60 -6.08
N GLY A 307 0.33 9.06 -6.07
CA GLY A 307 -0.69 9.41 -7.06
C GLY A 307 -1.96 8.59 -7.00
N PHE A 308 -2.78 8.74 -8.03
CA PHE A 308 -3.94 7.89 -8.30
C PHE A 308 -3.51 6.88 -9.37
N ILE A 309 -3.12 5.67 -8.96
CA ILE A 309 -2.34 4.77 -9.82
C ILE A 309 -3.19 3.57 -10.22
N GLU A 310 -3.47 2.65 -9.28
CA GLU A 310 -4.02 1.35 -9.63
C GLU A 310 -5.56 1.32 -9.67
N VAL A 311 -6.10 0.73 -10.74
CA VAL A 311 -7.54 0.74 -11.04
C VAL A 311 -8.31 -0.49 -10.53
N TYR A 312 -7.67 -1.41 -9.80
CA TYR A 312 -8.29 -2.66 -9.32
C TYR A 312 -9.53 -2.47 -8.43
N ASN A 313 -9.65 -1.32 -7.76
CA ASN A 313 -10.80 -0.98 -6.93
C ASN A 313 -12.00 -0.44 -7.75
N ASP A 314 -11.82 -0.11 -9.03
CA ASP A 314 -12.91 0.27 -9.92
C ASP A 314 -13.43 -0.94 -10.68
N PRO A 315 -14.69 -1.36 -10.50
CA PRO A 315 -15.27 -2.47 -11.27
C PRO A 315 -15.40 -2.17 -12.78
N LEU A 316 -15.20 -0.91 -13.22
CA LEU A 316 -15.08 -0.51 -14.64
C LEU A 316 -13.62 -0.19 -15.06
N GLY A 317 -12.66 -0.21 -14.15
CA GLY A 317 -11.23 0.01 -14.47
C GLY A 317 -10.84 1.43 -14.90
N HIS A 318 -11.64 2.46 -14.64
CA HIS A 318 -11.32 3.86 -14.98
C HIS A 318 -10.64 4.64 -13.84
N LYS A 319 -10.89 4.31 -12.56
CA LYS A 319 -10.48 5.14 -11.40
C LYS A 319 -9.26 4.62 -10.67
N GLY A 320 -8.25 5.48 -10.53
CA GLY A 320 -7.03 5.19 -9.77
C GLY A 320 -7.26 5.30 -8.26
N SER A 321 -6.83 4.28 -7.54
CA SER A 321 -6.72 4.31 -6.08
C SER A 321 -5.57 5.22 -5.68
N TYR A 322 -5.73 6.00 -4.60
CA TYR A 322 -4.61 6.77 -4.05
C TYR A 322 -3.61 5.81 -3.40
N GLU A 323 -2.34 5.89 -3.81
CA GLU A 323 -1.24 5.15 -3.19
C GLU A 323 0.06 5.98 -3.17
N SER A 324 0.96 5.60 -2.28
CA SER A 324 2.33 6.10 -2.23
C SER A 324 3.27 5.13 -1.53
N VAL A 325 4.38 4.82 -2.19
CA VAL A 325 5.47 3.98 -1.69
C VAL A 325 6.77 4.75 -1.88
N VAL A 326 7.58 4.90 -0.83
CA VAL A 326 8.92 5.50 -0.91
C VAL A 326 9.96 4.39 -0.78
N GLN A 327 10.97 4.45 -1.64
CA GLN A 327 11.87 3.33 -1.91
C GLN A 327 13.32 3.80 -1.86
N ILE A 328 14.17 3.01 -1.20
CA ILE A 328 15.63 3.20 -1.14
C ILE A 328 16.27 2.09 -1.94
N LYS A 329 17.33 2.39 -2.69
CA LYS A 329 18.11 1.41 -3.44
C LYS A 329 18.69 0.34 -2.50
N ASP A 330 18.43 -0.92 -2.80
CA ASP A 330 19.22 -2.02 -2.23
C ASP A 330 20.59 -2.05 -2.93
N PHE A 331 21.60 -1.52 -2.27
CA PHE A 331 22.97 -1.44 -2.81
C PHE A 331 23.61 -2.80 -3.07
N ASP A 332 23.23 -3.85 -2.33
CA ASP A 332 23.79 -5.19 -2.50
C ASP A 332 23.01 -6.00 -3.53
N MET A 333 21.68 -6.02 -3.42
CA MET A 333 20.86 -6.77 -4.37
C MET A 333 20.84 -6.11 -5.76
N SER A 334 20.92 -4.78 -5.88
CA SER A 334 21.10 -4.14 -7.20
C SER A 334 22.41 -4.58 -7.87
N ARG A 335 23.50 -4.76 -7.12
CA ARG A 335 24.78 -5.26 -7.65
C ARG A 335 24.66 -6.71 -8.15
N LYS A 336 23.89 -7.54 -7.45
CA LYS A 336 23.59 -8.92 -7.86
C LYS A 336 22.70 -8.95 -9.11
N MET A 337 21.67 -8.11 -9.17
CA MET A 337 20.77 -8.02 -10.31
C MET A 337 21.43 -7.45 -11.56
N GLU A 338 22.45 -6.59 -11.44
CA GLU A 338 23.22 -6.09 -12.58
C GLU A 338 23.87 -7.22 -13.40
N VAL A 339 24.25 -8.33 -12.74
CA VAL A 339 24.74 -9.53 -13.43
C VAL A 339 23.61 -10.18 -14.24
N LEU A 340 22.42 -10.32 -13.66
CA LEU A 340 21.24 -10.87 -14.35
C LEU A 340 20.83 -9.99 -15.55
N SER A 341 20.91 -8.66 -15.41
CA SER A 341 20.63 -7.70 -16.50
C SER A 341 21.49 -7.93 -17.73
N LYS A 342 22.78 -8.23 -17.53
CA LYS A 342 23.75 -8.45 -18.62
C LYS A 342 23.48 -9.76 -19.38
N GLU A 343 22.95 -10.76 -18.69
CA GLU A 343 22.58 -12.05 -19.26
C GLU A 343 21.13 -12.10 -19.78
N ALA A 344 20.39 -10.99 -19.79
CA ALA A 344 18.97 -10.96 -20.16
C ALA A 344 18.69 -11.51 -21.58
N GLN A 345 19.58 -11.26 -22.54
CA GLN A 345 19.48 -11.86 -23.89
C GLN A 345 19.71 -13.38 -23.86
N TRP A 346 20.64 -13.88 -23.03
CA TRP A 346 20.88 -15.31 -22.89
C TRP A 346 19.64 -16.04 -22.37
N PHE A 347 18.93 -15.46 -21.39
CA PHE A 347 17.67 -16.04 -20.89
C PHE A 347 16.57 -16.04 -21.95
N GLU A 348 16.44 -14.97 -22.75
CA GLU A 348 15.48 -14.91 -23.86
C GLU A 348 15.80 -15.97 -24.93
N ASP A 349 17.06 -16.07 -25.33
CA ASP A 349 17.54 -17.02 -26.35
C ASP A 349 17.38 -18.48 -25.90
N ASN A 350 17.61 -18.78 -24.62
CA ASN A 350 17.50 -20.13 -24.04
C ASN A 350 16.12 -20.43 -23.42
N SER A 351 15.18 -19.48 -23.45
CA SER A 351 13.80 -19.67 -23.00
C SER A 351 13.09 -20.80 -23.77
N PRO A 352 12.17 -21.56 -23.15
CA PRO A 352 11.37 -22.59 -23.85
C PRO A 352 10.34 -22.02 -24.83
N LEU A 353 10.26 -20.69 -24.98
CA LEU A 353 9.40 -20.03 -25.98
C LEU A 353 9.73 -20.46 -27.42
N MET A 354 8.71 -20.48 -28.27
CA MET A 354 8.91 -20.64 -29.72
C MET A 354 9.76 -19.49 -30.28
N PRO A 355 10.64 -19.72 -31.27
CA PRO A 355 11.51 -18.67 -31.82
C PRO A 355 10.76 -17.43 -32.33
N ALA A 356 9.53 -17.59 -32.82
CA ALA A 356 8.68 -16.49 -33.27
C ALA A 356 8.16 -15.56 -32.16
N HIS A 357 8.36 -15.92 -30.89
CA HIS A 357 7.94 -15.14 -29.72
C HIS A 357 9.12 -14.58 -28.91
N LYS A 358 10.36 -14.85 -29.34
CA LYS A 358 11.58 -14.33 -28.70
C LYS A 358 11.94 -12.94 -29.24
N LYS A 359 12.30 -12.03 -28.36
CA LYS A 359 12.88 -10.73 -28.71
C LYS A 359 14.29 -10.91 -29.26
N LYS A 360 14.50 -10.50 -30.51
CA LYS A 360 15.83 -10.53 -31.15
C LYS A 360 16.88 -9.69 -30.42
N ASN A 361 16.45 -8.61 -29.78
CA ASN A 361 17.27 -7.76 -28.92
C ASN A 361 16.44 -7.40 -27.68
N VAL A 362 16.85 -7.84 -26.51
CA VAL A 362 16.28 -7.44 -25.22
C VAL A 362 16.89 -6.09 -24.85
N VAL A 363 16.05 -5.06 -24.75
CA VAL A 363 16.41 -3.69 -24.37
C VAL A 363 15.50 -3.17 -23.26
N GLY A 364 15.94 -2.14 -22.53
CA GLY A 364 15.14 -1.49 -21.49
C GLY A 364 15.13 -2.21 -20.12
N VAL A 365 16.11 -3.08 -19.85
CA VAL A 365 16.21 -3.80 -18.58
C VAL A 365 17.00 -2.96 -17.56
N SER A 366 16.29 -2.18 -16.75
CA SER A 366 16.83 -1.54 -15.55
C SER A 366 16.36 -2.30 -14.30
N TYR A 367 17.26 -3.05 -13.66
CA TYR A 367 16.98 -3.67 -12.36
C TYR A 367 17.58 -2.84 -11.23
N LYS A 368 16.77 -1.95 -10.66
CA LYS A 368 17.01 -1.38 -9.32
C LYS A 368 16.23 -2.23 -8.32
N THR A 369 16.91 -3.00 -7.48
CA THR A 369 16.23 -3.61 -6.33
C THR A 369 16.05 -2.53 -5.27
N VAL A 370 14.91 -2.57 -4.60
CA VAL A 370 14.46 -1.52 -3.69
C VAL A 370 14.07 -2.10 -2.34
N ILE A 371 14.29 -1.28 -1.32
CA ILE A 371 13.90 -1.47 0.06
C ILE A 371 12.84 -0.41 0.33
N VAL A 372 11.64 -0.83 0.73
CA VAL A 372 10.56 0.10 1.04
C VAL A 372 10.89 0.82 2.36
N ALA A 373 10.76 2.14 2.35
CA ALA A 373 10.97 3.02 3.49
C ALA A 373 9.66 3.49 4.13
N SER A 374 8.59 3.64 3.32
CA SER A 374 7.23 3.96 3.77
C SER A 374 6.19 3.55 2.73
N GLU A 375 4.97 3.29 3.22
CA GLU A 375 3.80 2.89 2.42
C GLU A 375 2.55 3.65 2.91
N SER A 376 1.70 4.09 1.98
CA SER A 376 0.39 4.68 2.27
C SER A 376 -0.56 4.52 1.08
N GLY A 377 -1.87 4.62 1.33
CA GLY A 377 -2.90 4.11 0.43
C GLY A 377 -3.46 2.78 0.92
#